data_AF-A0A521GBE9-F1
#
_entry.id   AF-A0A521GBE9-F1
#
_cell.length_a   1.000
_cell.length_b   1.000
_cell.length_c   1.000
_cell.angle_alpha   90.00
_cell.angle_beta   90.00
_cell.angle_gamma   90.00
#
_symmetry.space_group_name_H-M   'P 1'
#
loop_
_entity.id
_entity.type
_entity.pdbx_description
1 polymer ?
#
loop_
_entity_poly.entity_id
_entity_poly.type
_entity_poly.pdbx_seq_one_letter_code
_entity_poly.pdbx_strand_id
1 'polypeptide(L)'
;MDVNEYIASGTLELYALGAATDQERREVECLSSIYPEIRQELNRLTEAMENYALTYSAEPPADLKEQIMAKLSFGDAQPEAIVKPMPVSRPTYNFTWVAAAAIGLIILSFALFLVNQLRESQQVQATLRSTNNSLQDEILQIRDRQSGLDAALALLKKPGTRIIPVVGNDKAPGSRLAVYWNATSKEVAIEVNGLPKLAADQQYQLWSLVGDKPVDAGVFENTPSTGQIQRLNRAIGAADAFAVTIERRGGSPTPTLTALVAVGPV
;
A
#
# COMPACT_ATOMS: atom_id res chain seq x y z
N MET A 1 -17.04 13.38 -24.06
CA MET A 1 -18.35 13.45 -24.72
C MET A 1 -18.61 12.09 -25.33
N ASP A 2 -19.76 11.50 -25.05
CA ASP A 2 -20.16 10.25 -25.70
C ASP A 2 -20.82 10.59 -27.04
N VAL A 3 -20.17 10.18 -28.13
CA VAL A 3 -20.60 10.50 -29.50
C VAL A 3 -21.91 9.79 -29.84
N ASN A 4 -22.14 8.59 -29.32
CA ASN A 4 -23.35 7.82 -29.59
C ASN A 4 -24.56 8.41 -28.87
N GLU A 5 -24.36 8.87 -27.63
CA GLU A 5 -25.39 9.57 -26.87
C GLU A 5 -25.82 10.87 -27.57
N TYR A 6 -24.85 11.64 -28.10
CA TYR A 6 -25.15 12.87 -28.82
C TYR A 6 -25.89 12.63 -30.13
N ILE A 7 -25.49 11.60 -30.90
CA ILE A 7 -26.21 11.19 -32.12
C ILE A 7 -27.65 10.79 -31.79
N ALA A 8 -27.87 10.07 -30.68
CA ALA A 8 -29.20 9.65 -30.26
C ALA A 8 -30.05 10.77 -29.62
N SER A 9 -29.52 11.98 -29.44
CA SER A 9 -30.19 13.08 -28.73
C SER A 9 -31.33 13.74 -29.51
N GLY A 10 -31.39 13.55 -30.84
CA GLY A 10 -32.36 14.24 -31.71
C GLY A 10 -31.91 15.61 -32.22
N THR A 11 -30.74 16.09 -31.78
CA THR A 11 -30.23 17.44 -32.12
C THR A 11 -29.84 17.55 -33.60
N LEU A 12 -29.31 16.48 -34.19
CA LEU A 12 -28.88 16.45 -35.60
C LEU A 12 -30.08 16.51 -36.55
N GLU A 13 -31.19 15.86 -36.18
CA GLU A 13 -32.45 15.88 -36.91
C GLU A 13 -33.09 17.26 -36.89
N LEU A 14 -33.10 17.92 -35.72
CA LEU A 14 -33.57 19.29 -35.58
C LEU A 14 -32.72 20.26 -36.42
N TYR A 15 -31.40 20.05 -36.46
CA TYR A 15 -30.49 20.84 -37.31
C TYR A 15 -30.81 20.64 -38.79
N ALA A 16 -30.91 19.40 -39.26
CA ALA A 16 -31.18 19.07 -40.66
C ALA A 16 -32.54 19.63 -41.14
N LEU A 17 -33.53 19.69 -40.25
CA LEU A 17 -34.85 20.28 -40.52
C LEU A 17 -34.86 21.82 -40.46
N GLY A 18 -33.76 22.46 -40.07
CA GLY A 18 -33.69 23.90 -39.85
C GLY A 18 -34.45 24.39 -38.61
N ALA A 19 -34.83 23.48 -37.71
CA ALA A 19 -35.59 23.75 -36.49
C ALA A 19 -34.71 23.90 -35.23
N ALA A 20 -33.42 23.62 -35.34
CA ALA A 20 -32.47 23.81 -34.24
C ALA A 20 -32.33 25.28 -33.83
N THR A 21 -32.13 25.51 -32.53
CA THR A 21 -31.80 26.82 -31.98
C THR A 21 -30.43 27.30 -32.46
N ASP A 22 -30.16 28.60 -32.38
CA ASP A 22 -28.85 29.15 -32.78
C ASP A 22 -27.70 28.59 -31.94
N GLN A 23 -27.96 28.15 -30.70
CA GLN A 23 -26.98 27.50 -29.86
C GLN A 23 -26.65 26.10 -30.37
N GLU A 24 -27.67 25.26 -30.57
CA GLU A 24 -27.52 23.90 -31.10
C GLU A 24 -26.90 23.92 -32.50
N ARG A 25 -27.22 24.92 -33.32
CA ARG A 25 -26.60 25.10 -34.65
C ARG A 25 -25.08 25.22 -34.57
N ARG A 26 -24.58 26.12 -33.70
CA ARG A 26 -23.14 26.30 -33.50
C ARG A 26 -22.48 25.06 -32.89
N GLU A 27 -23.20 24.38 -32.02
CA GLU A 27 -22.73 23.14 -31.40
C GLU A 27 -22.55 22.02 -32.44
N VAL A 28 -23.55 21.79 -33.29
CA VAL A 28 -23.47 20.81 -34.39
C VAL A 28 -22.36 21.15 -35.37
N GLU A 29 -22.19 22.42 -35.74
CA GLU A 29 -21.10 22.87 -36.63
C GLU A 29 -19.71 22.64 -36.01
N CYS A 30 -19.56 22.94 -34.72
CA CYS A 30 -18.32 22.70 -33.99
C CYS A 30 -18.03 21.19 -33.88
N LEU A 31 -18.99 20.41 -33.40
CA LEU A 31 -18.81 18.99 -33.14
C LEU A 31 -18.62 18.19 -34.43
N SER A 32 -19.32 18.52 -35.51
CA SER A 32 -19.09 17.91 -36.83
C SER A 32 -17.75 18.28 -37.46
N SER A 33 -17.04 19.30 -36.96
CA SER A 33 -15.67 19.62 -37.36
C SER A 33 -14.60 18.79 -36.63
N ILE A 34 -14.94 18.29 -35.43
CA ILE A 34 -14.03 17.57 -34.55
C ILE A 34 -14.24 16.05 -34.65
N TYR A 35 -15.49 15.60 -34.74
CA TYR A 35 -15.88 14.19 -34.71
C TYR A 35 -16.42 13.74 -36.08
N PRO A 36 -15.69 12.88 -36.82
CA PRO A 36 -16.11 12.43 -38.14
C PRO A 36 -17.41 11.61 -38.13
N GLU A 37 -17.72 10.91 -37.04
CA GLU A 37 -18.94 10.12 -36.88
C GLU A 37 -20.19 11.01 -36.86
N ILE A 38 -20.13 12.16 -36.18
CA ILE A 38 -21.23 13.15 -36.15
C ILE A 38 -21.44 13.74 -37.55
N ARG A 39 -20.35 14.05 -38.26
CA ARG A 39 -20.42 14.52 -39.65
C ARG A 39 -21.05 13.49 -40.58
N GLN A 40 -20.69 12.22 -40.41
CA GLN A 40 -21.23 11.14 -41.22
C GLN A 40 -22.76 11.00 -41.03
N GLU A 41 -23.23 11.05 -39.79
CA GLU A 41 -24.66 10.96 -39.52
C GLU A 41 -25.43 12.20 -40.02
N LEU A 42 -24.85 13.40 -39.86
CA LEU A 42 -25.44 14.63 -40.41
C LEU A 42 -25.59 14.57 -41.94
N ASN A 43 -24.58 14.04 -42.65
CA ASN A 43 -24.66 13.86 -44.10
C ASN A 43 -25.79 12.90 -44.48
N ARG A 44 -25.93 11.79 -43.76
CA ARG A 44 -26.99 10.79 -43.99
C ARG A 44 -28.39 11.39 -43.82
N LEU A 45 -28.58 12.19 -42.77
CA LEU A 45 -29.85 12.90 -42.52
C LEU A 45 -30.14 13.93 -43.62
N THR A 46 -29.12 14.68 -44.04
CA THR A 46 -29.26 15.68 -45.11
C THR A 46 -29.61 15.03 -46.44
N GLU A 47 -28.98 13.91 -46.79
CA GLU A 47 -29.30 13.12 -47.99
C GLU A 47 -30.73 12.57 -47.96
N ALA A 48 -31.20 12.10 -46.80
CA ALA A 48 -32.60 11.67 -46.64
C ALA A 48 -33.59 12.82 -46.86
N MET A 49 -33.27 14.03 -46.37
CA MET A 49 -34.07 15.24 -46.59
C MET A 49 -34.02 15.73 -48.04
N GLU A 50 -32.87 15.66 -48.68
CA GLU A 50 -32.73 15.98 -50.10
C GLU A 50 -33.58 15.05 -50.97
N ASN A 51 -33.53 13.75 -50.71
CA ASN A 51 -34.36 12.77 -51.42
C ASN A 51 -35.87 13.03 -51.22
N TYR A 52 -36.28 13.38 -50.00
CA TYR A 52 -37.66 13.80 -49.73
C TYR A 52 -38.02 15.06 -50.53
N ALA A 53 -37.19 16.10 -50.48
CA ALA A 53 -37.42 17.36 -51.18
C ALA A 53 -37.50 17.19 -52.71
N LEU A 54 -36.66 16.32 -53.29
CA LEU A 54 -36.69 16.01 -54.71
C LEU A 54 -37.94 15.24 -55.11
N THR A 55 -38.37 14.28 -54.29
CA THR A 55 -39.57 13.46 -54.53
C THR A 55 -40.84 14.31 -54.58
N TYR A 56 -40.93 15.34 -53.74
CA TYR A 56 -42.07 16.25 -53.65
C TYR A 56 -41.80 17.62 -54.28
N SER A 57 -40.85 17.69 -55.21
CA SER A 57 -40.48 18.95 -55.88
C SER A 57 -41.61 19.50 -56.74
N ALA A 58 -41.74 20.83 -56.77
CA ALA A 58 -42.70 21.55 -57.61
C ALA A 58 -41.93 22.35 -58.67
N GLU A 59 -42.46 22.40 -59.88
CA GLU A 59 -41.83 23.11 -60.99
C GLU A 59 -41.85 24.63 -60.72
N PRO A 60 -40.68 25.30 -60.67
CA PRO A 60 -40.63 26.74 -60.46
C PRO A 60 -41.15 27.51 -61.68
N PRO A 61 -41.57 28.78 -61.51
CA PRO A 61 -41.93 29.66 -62.63
C PRO A 61 -40.80 29.74 -63.68
N ALA A 62 -41.17 29.70 -64.96
CA ALA A 62 -40.21 29.61 -66.07
C ALA A 62 -39.23 30.79 -66.15
N ASP A 63 -39.63 31.96 -65.65
CA ASP A 63 -38.83 33.19 -65.62
C ASP A 63 -37.87 33.28 -64.41
N LEU A 64 -38.07 32.45 -63.37
CA LEU A 64 -37.28 32.50 -62.14
C LEU A 64 -35.79 32.26 -62.40
N LYS A 65 -35.46 31.34 -63.31
CA LYS A 65 -34.07 31.05 -63.69
C LYS A 65 -33.38 32.28 -64.26
N GLU A 66 -34.05 33.01 -65.14
CA GLU A 66 -33.51 34.21 -65.78
C GLU A 66 -33.38 35.36 -64.76
N GLN A 67 -34.37 35.52 -63.87
CA GLN A 67 -34.30 36.49 -62.77
C GLN A 67 -33.13 36.22 -61.81
N ILE A 68 -32.88 34.94 -61.46
CA ILE A 68 -31.74 34.57 -60.61
C ILE A 68 -30.44 34.86 -61.36
N MET A 69 -30.30 34.43 -62.61
CA MET A 69 -29.09 34.64 -63.40
C MET A 69 -28.80 36.14 -63.62
N ALA A 70 -29.82 36.98 -63.79
CA ALA A 70 -29.66 38.43 -63.91
C ALA A 70 -29.21 39.09 -62.59
N LYS A 71 -29.56 38.51 -61.43
CA LYS A 71 -29.11 38.97 -60.10
C LYS A 71 -27.76 38.41 -59.69
N LEU A 72 -27.34 37.29 -60.28
CA LEU A 72 -26.02 36.72 -60.05
C LEU A 72 -24.98 37.52 -60.83
N SER A 73 -24.42 38.53 -60.18
CA SER A 73 -23.26 39.26 -60.71
C SER A 73 -21.99 38.41 -60.55
N PHE A 74 -21.62 37.67 -61.59
CA PHE A 74 -20.26 37.16 -61.73
C PHE A 74 -19.42 38.31 -62.30
N GLY A 75 -18.99 39.22 -61.43
CA GLY A 75 -18.30 40.42 -61.87
C GLY A 75 -17.06 40.10 -62.70
N ASP A 76 -16.96 40.71 -63.89
CA ASP A 76 -15.66 41.08 -64.42
C ASP A 76 -14.93 41.90 -63.35
N ALA A 77 -13.63 41.66 -63.20
CA ALA A 77 -12.77 42.24 -62.19
C ALA A 77 -13.19 43.69 -61.87
N GLN A 78 -13.64 43.91 -60.64
CA GLN A 78 -13.97 45.23 -60.15
C GLN A 78 -12.83 46.20 -60.50
N PRO A 79 -13.11 47.40 -61.04
CA PRO A 79 -12.10 48.45 -61.11
C PRO A 79 -11.56 48.64 -59.71
N GLU A 80 -10.23 48.57 -59.56
CA GLU A 80 -9.55 48.70 -58.28
C GLU A 80 -10.15 49.87 -57.50
N ALA A 81 -10.92 49.54 -56.46
CA ALA A 81 -11.39 50.51 -55.52
C ALA A 81 -10.13 51.23 -54.99
N ILE A 82 -10.11 52.56 -55.04
CA ILE A 82 -9.06 53.34 -54.39
C ILE A 82 -9.16 53.03 -52.89
N VAL A 83 -8.34 52.09 -52.44
CA VAL A 83 -8.24 51.67 -51.06
C VAL A 83 -7.59 52.82 -50.31
N LYS A 84 -8.39 53.65 -49.64
CA LYS A 84 -7.88 54.43 -48.51
C LYS A 84 -7.55 53.42 -47.41
N PRO A 85 -6.28 53.26 -46.99
CA PRO A 85 -5.98 52.37 -45.89
C PRO A 85 -6.65 52.95 -44.63
N MET A 86 -7.76 52.36 -44.23
CA MET A 86 -8.17 52.45 -42.84
C MET A 86 -7.05 51.84 -42.02
N PRO A 87 -6.53 52.49 -40.96
CA PRO A 87 -5.64 51.83 -40.03
C PRO A 87 -6.45 50.73 -39.34
N VAL A 88 -6.41 49.53 -39.90
CA VAL A 88 -6.87 48.33 -39.22
C VAL A 88 -5.81 48.06 -38.17
N SER A 89 -5.95 48.68 -37.00
CA SER A 89 -5.22 48.26 -35.81
C SER A 89 -5.77 46.88 -35.45
N ARG A 90 -5.24 45.85 -36.12
CA ARG A 90 -5.44 44.47 -35.70
C ARG A 90 -4.58 44.33 -34.45
N PRO A 91 -5.15 44.08 -33.26
CA PRO A 91 -4.33 43.75 -32.12
C PRO A 91 -3.53 42.51 -32.49
N THR A 92 -2.21 42.66 -32.62
CA THR A 92 -1.32 41.51 -32.76
C THR A 92 -1.32 40.83 -31.40
N TYR A 93 -2.25 39.92 -31.19
CA TYR A 93 -2.13 38.99 -30.08
C TYR A 93 -0.84 38.21 -30.30
N ASN A 94 0.11 38.35 -29.37
CA ASN A 94 1.38 37.64 -29.40
C ASN A 94 1.13 36.15 -29.11
N PHE A 95 0.59 35.42 -30.10
CA PHE A 95 0.26 34.01 -30.00
C PHE A 95 1.47 33.16 -29.59
N THR A 96 2.68 33.65 -29.84
CA THR A 96 3.95 33.06 -29.37
C THR A 96 4.05 32.99 -27.85
N TRP A 97 3.57 33.99 -27.12
CA TRP A 97 3.56 33.99 -25.64
C TRP A 97 2.50 33.05 -25.08
N VAL A 98 1.34 32.96 -25.74
CA VAL A 98 0.28 32.00 -25.37
C VAL A 98 0.72 30.56 -25.63
N ALA A 99 1.34 30.30 -26.78
CA ALA A 99 1.89 28.99 -27.12
C ALA A 99 3.05 28.60 -26.17
N ALA A 100 3.95 29.53 -25.84
CA ALA A 100 5.02 29.29 -24.88
C ALA A 100 4.50 29.00 -23.47
N ALA A 101 3.47 29.73 -23.01
CA ALA A 101 2.83 29.47 -21.73
C ALA A 101 2.14 28.10 -21.68
N ALA A 102 1.47 27.68 -22.76
CA ALA A 102 0.84 26.37 -22.86
C ALA A 102 1.87 25.22 -22.80
N ILE A 103 3.00 25.34 -23.52
CA ILE A 103 4.09 24.37 -23.45
C ILE A 103 4.70 24.34 -22.04
N GLY A 104 4.89 25.50 -21.42
CA GLY A 104 5.37 25.61 -20.03
C GLY A 104 4.47 24.89 -19.03
N LEU A 105 3.14 25.02 -19.17
CA LEU A 105 2.17 24.32 -18.33
C LEU A 105 2.20 22.80 -18.55
N ILE A 106 2.36 22.34 -19.79
CA ILE A 106 2.50 20.91 -20.08
C ILE A 106 3.77 20.36 -19.42
N ILE A 107 4.91 21.03 -19.60
CA ILE A 107 6.17 20.60 -18.97
C ILE A 107 6.05 20.61 -17.45
N LEU A 108 5.43 21.64 -16.86
CA LEU A 108 5.22 21.72 -15.42
C LEU A 108 4.32 20.58 -14.93
N SER A 109 3.22 20.30 -15.62
CA SER A 109 2.31 19.21 -15.29
C SER A 109 3.00 17.85 -15.38
N PHE A 110 3.83 17.64 -16.42
CA PHE A 110 4.59 16.41 -16.61
C PHE A 110 5.69 16.27 -15.55
N ALA A 111 6.37 17.35 -15.19
CA ALA A 111 7.34 17.36 -14.10
C ALA A 111 6.69 17.01 -12.76
N LEU A 112 5.51 17.58 -12.47
CA LEU A 112 4.73 17.24 -11.26
C LEU A 112 4.29 15.77 -11.28
N PHE A 113 3.85 15.25 -12.43
CA PHE A 113 3.52 13.83 -12.60
C PHE A 113 4.71 12.93 -12.30
N LEU A 114 5.88 13.21 -12.88
CA LEU A 114 7.10 12.43 -12.63
C LEU A 114 7.56 12.48 -11.17
N VAL A 115 7.43 13.63 -10.50
CA VAL A 115 7.73 13.76 -9.07
C VAL A 115 6.78 12.92 -8.24
N ASN A 116 5.48 12.93 -8.54
CA ASN A 116 4.50 12.09 -7.85
C ASN A 116 4.79 10.60 -8.08
N GLN A 117 5.10 10.20 -9.31
CA GLN A 117 5.44 8.81 -9.63
C GLN A 117 6.73 8.33 -8.94
N LEU A 118 7.75 9.19 -8.87
CA LEU A 118 8.99 8.88 -8.16
C LEU A 118 8.75 8.74 -6.65
N ARG A 119 7.94 9.62 -6.06
CA ARG A 119 7.56 9.56 -4.65
C ARG A 119 6.81 8.26 -4.34
N GLU A 120 5.85 7.88 -5.17
CA GLU A 120 5.10 6.63 -5.01
C GLU A 120 6.03 5.41 -5.09
N SER A 121 6.93 5.37 -6.09
CA SER A 121 7.92 4.29 -6.21
C SER A 121 8.85 4.17 -4.99
N GLN A 122 9.29 5.30 -4.45
CA GLN A 122 10.11 5.32 -3.23
C GLN A 122 9.32 4.82 -2.00
N GLN A 123 8.05 5.21 -1.87
CA GLN A 123 7.17 4.73 -0.79
C GLN A 123 6.93 3.22 -0.90
N VAL A 124 6.63 2.72 -2.09
CA VAL A 124 6.43 1.29 -2.34
C VAL A 124 7.68 0.49 -1.96
N GLN A 125 8.88 0.96 -2.34
CA GLN A 125 10.13 0.31 -1.94
C GLN A 125 10.37 0.34 -0.43
N ALA A 126 10.06 1.46 0.23
CA ALA A 126 10.20 1.57 1.68
C ALA A 126 9.27 0.57 2.39
N THR A 127 8.01 0.47 1.95
CA THR A 127 7.04 -0.50 2.48
C THR A 127 7.49 -1.93 2.21
N LEU A 128 7.91 -2.26 0.98
CA LEU A 128 8.43 -3.59 0.63
C LEU A 128 9.61 -4.00 1.52
N ARG A 129 10.56 -3.09 1.78
CA ARG A 129 11.69 -3.35 2.67
C ARG A 129 11.23 -3.57 4.11
N SER A 130 10.33 -2.72 4.61
CA SER A 130 9.78 -2.86 5.96
C SER A 130 9.02 -4.17 6.13
N THR A 131 8.20 -4.56 5.16
CA THR A 131 7.48 -5.84 5.18
C THR A 131 8.45 -7.02 5.10
N ASN A 132 9.48 -6.96 4.26
CA ASN A 132 10.50 -8.02 4.21
C ASN A 132 11.23 -8.17 5.55
N ASN A 133 11.63 -7.07 6.19
CA ASN A 133 12.27 -7.12 7.51
C ASN A 133 11.32 -7.73 8.55
N SER A 134 10.05 -7.31 8.57
CA SER A 134 9.04 -7.88 9.47
C SER A 134 8.82 -9.38 9.25
N LEU A 135 8.78 -9.83 7.99
CA LEU A 135 8.64 -11.26 7.67
C LEU A 135 9.89 -12.05 8.06
N GLN A 136 11.08 -11.46 7.92
CA GLN A 136 12.33 -12.08 8.38
C GLN A 136 12.33 -12.23 9.90
N ASP A 137 11.93 -11.20 10.64
CA ASP A 137 11.82 -11.23 12.10
C ASP A 137 10.80 -12.30 12.55
N GLU A 138 9.65 -12.38 11.87
CA GLU A 138 8.63 -13.40 12.14
C GLU A 138 9.15 -14.83 11.86
N ILE A 139 9.89 -15.03 10.76
CA ILE A 139 10.52 -16.32 10.45
C ILE A 139 11.52 -16.71 11.55
N LEU A 140 12.35 -15.78 12.01
CA LEU A 140 13.30 -16.04 13.10
C LEU A 140 12.55 -16.40 14.39
N GLN A 141 11.50 -15.65 14.73
CA GLN A 141 10.68 -15.91 15.92
C GLN A 141 9.99 -17.29 15.86
N ILE A 142 9.43 -17.66 14.70
CA ILE A 142 8.80 -18.98 14.51
C ILE A 142 9.84 -20.09 14.63
N ARG A 143 11.02 -19.93 14.02
CA ARG A 143 12.11 -20.90 14.11
C ARG A 143 12.59 -21.09 15.56
N ASP A 144 12.76 -20.00 16.30
CA ASP A 144 13.16 -20.06 17.72
C ASP A 144 12.12 -20.79 18.56
N ARG A 145 10.82 -20.50 18.32
CA ARG A 145 9.72 -21.20 18.99
C ARG A 145 9.69 -22.70 18.65
N GLN A 146 9.90 -23.06 17.39
CA GLN A 146 9.99 -24.47 16.98
C GLN A 146 11.16 -25.17 17.67
N SER A 147 12.34 -24.56 17.69
CA SER A 147 13.52 -25.09 18.38
C SER A 147 13.27 -25.29 19.88
N GLY A 148 12.59 -24.34 20.53
CA GLY A 148 12.18 -24.46 21.94
C GLY A 148 11.24 -25.63 22.20
N LEU A 149 10.21 -25.80 21.35
CA LEU A 149 9.27 -26.92 21.44
C LEU A 149 9.95 -28.28 21.21
N ASP A 150 10.85 -28.37 20.22
CA ASP A 150 11.60 -29.59 19.94
C ASP A 150 12.52 -29.97 21.11
N ALA A 151 13.18 -28.98 21.72
CA ALA A 151 13.99 -29.18 22.92
C ALA A 151 13.14 -29.66 24.10
N ALA A 152 11.94 -29.09 24.28
CA ALA A 152 11.01 -29.48 25.35
C ALA A 152 10.54 -30.93 25.18
N LEU A 153 10.11 -31.27 23.96
CA LEU A 153 9.69 -32.61 23.59
C LEU A 153 10.84 -33.62 23.74
N ALA A 154 12.07 -33.24 23.39
CA ALA A 154 13.23 -34.11 23.55
C ALA A 154 13.52 -34.44 25.02
N LEU A 155 13.32 -33.50 25.94
CA LEU A 155 13.45 -33.73 27.38
C LEU A 155 12.29 -34.57 27.93
N LEU A 156 11.06 -34.26 27.53
CA LEU A 156 9.85 -34.97 27.93
C LEU A 156 9.83 -36.44 27.48
N LYS A 157 10.38 -36.74 26.30
CA LYS A 157 10.49 -38.12 25.79
C LYS A 157 11.49 -38.97 26.58
N LYS A 158 12.38 -38.38 27.38
CA LYS A 158 13.30 -39.15 28.22
C LYS A 158 12.55 -39.73 29.43
N PRO A 159 12.58 -41.06 29.64
CA PRO A 159 11.97 -41.68 30.81
C PRO A 159 12.53 -41.07 32.11
N GLY A 160 11.64 -40.77 33.05
CA GLY A 160 12.01 -40.20 34.36
C GLY A 160 12.18 -38.68 34.39
N THR A 161 11.97 -37.97 33.27
CA THR A 161 11.92 -36.50 33.28
C THR A 161 10.63 -36.01 33.96
N ARG A 162 10.78 -35.11 34.93
CA ARG A 162 9.70 -34.43 35.64
C ARG A 162 9.76 -32.94 35.31
N ILE A 163 8.59 -32.30 35.20
CA ILE A 163 8.48 -30.85 35.09
C ILE A 163 8.10 -30.30 36.46
N ILE A 164 8.96 -29.45 37.01
CA ILE A 164 8.74 -28.80 38.30
C ILE A 164 8.39 -27.32 38.05
N PRO A 165 7.16 -26.89 38.36
CA PRO A 165 6.78 -25.50 38.23
C PRO A 165 7.45 -24.66 39.31
N VAL A 166 8.14 -23.59 38.91
CA VAL A 166 8.83 -22.65 39.82
C VAL A 166 8.21 -21.28 39.58
N VAL A 167 7.60 -20.70 40.62
CA VAL A 167 6.81 -19.45 40.50
C VAL A 167 7.56 -18.30 41.16
N GLY A 168 7.53 -17.14 40.50
CA GLY A 168 8.14 -15.92 41.02
C GLY A 168 7.43 -15.37 42.26
N ASN A 169 8.20 -14.76 43.16
CA ASN A 169 7.72 -14.04 44.34
C ASN A 169 7.53 -12.54 44.05
N ASP A 170 7.41 -11.72 45.10
CA ASP A 170 7.22 -10.26 44.99
C ASP A 170 8.33 -9.51 44.22
N LYS A 171 9.53 -10.08 44.09
CA LYS A 171 10.64 -9.51 43.30
C LYS A 171 10.56 -9.86 41.82
N ALA A 172 9.77 -10.88 41.47
CA ALA A 172 9.56 -11.33 40.10
C ALA A 172 8.08 -11.68 39.87
N PRO A 173 7.15 -10.72 40.12
CA PRO A 173 5.72 -11.01 40.12
C PRO A 173 5.25 -11.48 38.74
N GLY A 174 4.45 -12.54 38.72
CA GLY A 174 3.93 -13.13 37.47
C GLY A 174 4.91 -13.98 36.68
N SER A 175 6.17 -14.10 37.13
CA SER A 175 7.16 -14.99 36.50
C SER A 175 6.77 -16.45 36.70
N ARG A 176 6.84 -17.23 35.62
CA ARG A 176 6.59 -18.67 35.62
C ARG A 176 7.75 -19.37 34.96
N LEU A 177 8.37 -20.30 35.66
CA LEU A 177 9.45 -21.10 35.14
C LEU A 177 9.07 -22.58 35.22
N ALA A 178 9.62 -23.37 34.31
CA ALA A 178 9.51 -24.82 34.33
C ALA A 178 10.91 -25.42 34.38
N VAL A 179 11.20 -26.17 35.44
CA VAL A 179 12.45 -26.92 35.56
C VAL A 179 12.19 -28.34 35.09
N TYR A 180 12.86 -28.73 34.01
CA TYR A 180 12.88 -30.09 33.50
C TYR A 180 14.03 -30.83 34.18
N TRP A 181 13.69 -31.79 35.03
CA TRP A 181 14.66 -32.51 35.83
C TRP A 181 14.53 -34.02 35.65
N ASN A 182 15.64 -34.70 35.43
CA ASN A 182 15.70 -36.16 35.36
C ASN A 182 16.71 -36.67 36.38
N ALA A 183 16.23 -37.30 37.45
CA ALA A 183 17.07 -37.80 38.54
C ALA A 183 18.05 -38.90 38.08
N THR A 184 17.69 -39.68 37.06
CA THR A 184 18.49 -40.81 36.56
C THR A 184 19.65 -40.33 35.69
N SER A 185 19.37 -39.49 34.69
CA SER A 185 20.42 -38.92 33.82
C SER A 185 21.16 -37.74 34.46
N LYS A 186 20.63 -37.23 35.58
CA LYS A 186 21.10 -36.03 36.29
C LYS A 186 21.04 -34.75 35.46
N GLU A 187 20.29 -34.76 34.36
CA GLU A 187 20.12 -33.60 33.51
C GLU A 187 19.09 -32.64 34.13
N VAL A 188 19.41 -31.35 34.05
CA VAL A 188 18.49 -30.27 34.41
C VAL A 188 18.47 -29.23 33.30
N ALA A 189 17.27 -28.77 32.96
CA ALA A 189 17.05 -27.68 32.03
C ALA A 189 15.94 -26.78 32.55
N ILE A 190 15.93 -25.54 32.10
CA ILE A 190 14.96 -24.54 32.55
C ILE A 190 14.33 -23.83 31.36
N GLU A 191 13.01 -23.68 31.43
CA GLU A 191 12.23 -22.78 30.59
C GLU A 191 11.82 -21.58 31.42
N VAL A 192 12.07 -20.39 30.87
CA VAL A 192 11.89 -19.13 31.59
C VAL A 192 10.77 -18.34 30.91
N ASN A 193 9.81 -17.84 31.69
CA ASN A 193 8.79 -16.93 31.21
C ASN A 193 8.54 -15.79 32.20
N GLY A 194 8.73 -14.56 31.73
CA GLY A 194 8.36 -13.35 32.48
C GLY A 194 9.35 -12.89 33.56
N LEU A 195 10.58 -13.42 33.60
CA LEU A 195 11.59 -12.90 34.53
C LEU A 195 11.97 -11.44 34.19
N PRO A 196 12.26 -10.60 35.19
CA PRO A 196 12.78 -9.25 34.98
C PRO A 196 14.11 -9.23 34.22
N LYS A 197 14.35 -8.15 33.48
CA LYS A 197 15.66 -7.89 32.88
C LYS A 197 16.65 -7.48 33.98
N LEU A 198 17.82 -8.12 33.99
CA LEU A 198 18.88 -7.85 34.97
C LEU A 198 19.90 -6.82 34.45
N ALA A 199 20.68 -6.26 35.38
CA ALA A 199 21.85 -5.44 35.04
C ALA A 199 22.96 -6.29 34.41
N ALA A 200 23.90 -5.65 33.70
CA ALA A 200 24.93 -6.36 32.94
C ALA A 200 25.87 -7.20 33.83
N ASP A 201 26.03 -6.84 35.09
CA ASP A 201 26.85 -7.53 36.10
C ASP A 201 26.08 -8.60 36.89
N GLN A 202 24.81 -8.84 36.57
CA GLN A 202 23.93 -9.79 37.25
C GLN A 202 23.53 -10.95 36.32
N GLN A 203 23.17 -12.08 36.93
CA GLN A 203 22.74 -13.29 36.23
C GLN A 203 21.82 -14.12 37.13
N TYR A 204 20.92 -14.91 36.55
CA TYR A 204 20.10 -15.84 37.32
C TYR A 204 20.86 -17.14 37.58
N GLN A 205 20.65 -17.71 38.77
CA GLN A 205 21.19 -19.02 39.13
C GLN A 205 20.09 -19.93 39.67
N LEU A 206 20.09 -21.18 39.20
CA LEU A 206 19.21 -22.23 39.67
C LEU A 206 19.92 -23.03 40.76
N TRP A 207 19.17 -23.35 41.81
CA TRP A 207 19.61 -24.16 42.94
C TRP A 207 18.70 -25.37 43.08
N SER A 208 19.29 -26.54 43.28
CA SER A 208 18.59 -27.70 43.83
C SER A 208 18.71 -27.68 45.35
N LEU A 209 17.60 -27.81 46.07
CA LEU A 209 17.58 -27.92 47.52
C LEU A 209 17.45 -29.40 47.89
N VAL A 210 18.40 -29.93 48.65
CA VAL A 210 18.34 -31.29 49.22
C VAL A 210 18.45 -31.16 50.74
N GLY A 211 17.32 -31.32 51.44
CA GLY A 211 17.12 -30.79 52.77
C GLY A 211 17.36 -29.28 52.81
N ASP A 212 18.15 -28.80 53.77
CA ASP A 212 18.53 -27.38 53.89
C ASP A 212 19.82 -27.01 53.13
N LYS A 213 20.30 -27.89 52.24
CA LYS A 213 21.57 -27.67 51.52
C LYS A 213 21.31 -27.28 50.06
N PRO A 214 21.63 -26.04 49.66
CA PRO A 214 21.56 -25.62 48.27
C PRO A 214 22.74 -26.19 47.47
N VAL A 215 22.45 -26.74 46.30
CA VAL A 215 23.40 -27.27 45.33
C VAL A 215 23.27 -26.47 44.03
N ASP A 216 24.39 -25.96 43.51
CA ASP A 216 24.43 -25.23 42.24
C ASP A 216 23.92 -26.11 41.09
N ALA A 217 22.76 -25.73 40.52
CA ALA A 217 22.18 -26.37 39.34
C ALA A 217 22.55 -25.63 38.04
N GLY A 218 23.28 -24.52 38.13
CA GLY A 218 23.83 -23.77 37.02
C GLY A 218 23.23 -22.38 36.88
N VAL A 219 23.93 -21.54 36.12
CA VAL A 219 23.50 -20.19 35.77
C VAL A 219 22.74 -20.19 34.44
N PHE A 220 21.80 -19.26 34.29
CA PHE A 220 21.02 -19.09 33.08
C PHE A 220 20.69 -17.61 32.84
N GLU A 221 20.30 -17.30 31.61
CA GLU A 221 19.93 -15.95 31.20
C GLU A 221 18.41 -15.83 31.01
N ASN A 222 17.89 -14.61 31.10
CA ASN A 222 16.52 -14.38 30.66
C ASN A 222 16.49 -14.30 29.13
N THR A 223 15.72 -15.18 28.49
CA THR A 223 15.59 -15.23 27.03
C THR A 223 14.41 -14.38 26.58
N PRO A 224 14.55 -13.52 25.55
CA PRO A 224 13.45 -12.71 25.04
C PRO A 224 12.35 -13.54 24.38
N SER A 225 12.71 -14.72 23.87
CA SER A 225 11.79 -15.66 23.24
C SER A 225 11.11 -16.53 24.30
N THR A 226 9.79 -16.51 24.33
CA THR A 226 8.98 -17.37 25.20
C THR A 226 9.15 -18.84 24.82
N GLY A 227 9.30 -19.72 25.81
CA GLY A 227 9.42 -21.16 25.59
C GLY A 227 10.81 -21.65 25.18
N GLN A 228 11.83 -20.79 25.24
CA GLN A 228 13.20 -21.23 25.03
C GLN A 228 13.72 -22.00 26.24
N ILE A 229 14.28 -23.19 25.98
CA ILE A 229 14.83 -24.07 27.01
C ILE A 229 16.34 -23.94 27.06
N GLN A 230 16.88 -23.73 28.25
CA GLN A 230 18.31 -23.69 28.54
C GLN A 230 18.70 -24.93 29.32
N ARG A 231 19.59 -25.76 28.74
CA ARG A 231 20.17 -26.90 29.43
C ARG A 231 21.32 -26.40 30.30
N LEU A 232 21.31 -26.77 31.58
CA LEU A 232 22.35 -26.35 32.50
C LEU A 232 23.46 -27.41 32.56
N ASN A 233 24.68 -26.96 32.86
CA ASN A 233 25.88 -27.80 32.82
C ASN A 233 26.20 -28.48 34.17
N ARG A 234 25.23 -28.55 35.09
CA ARG A 234 25.37 -29.19 36.40
C ARG A 234 24.55 -30.48 36.47
N ALA A 235 25.13 -31.49 37.10
CA ALA A 235 24.49 -32.79 37.28
C ALA A 235 23.70 -32.82 38.60
N ILE A 236 22.38 -32.89 38.53
CA ILE A 236 21.48 -32.89 39.70
C ILE A 236 20.81 -34.26 39.86
N GLY A 237 21.27 -35.06 40.82
CA GLY A 237 20.72 -36.39 41.09
C GLY A 237 19.58 -36.43 42.12
N ALA A 238 19.45 -35.40 42.95
CA ALA A 238 18.43 -35.29 43.98
C ALA A 238 17.99 -33.82 44.12
N ALA A 239 16.71 -33.61 44.44
CA ALA A 239 16.09 -32.32 44.68
C ALA A 239 14.78 -32.54 45.46
N ASP A 240 14.59 -31.79 46.54
CA ASP A 240 13.31 -31.63 47.26
C ASP A 240 12.57 -30.38 46.78
N ALA A 241 13.31 -29.37 46.31
CA ALA A 241 12.79 -28.16 45.70
C ALA A 241 13.84 -27.52 44.78
N PHE A 242 13.38 -26.66 43.88
CA PHE A 242 14.22 -25.79 43.07
C PHE A 242 14.00 -24.33 43.44
N ALA A 243 15.08 -23.56 43.49
CA ALA A 243 15.06 -22.14 43.83
C ALA A 243 15.87 -21.32 42.81
N VAL A 244 15.44 -20.10 42.54
CA VAL A 244 16.12 -19.16 41.64
C VAL A 244 16.53 -17.91 42.41
N THR A 245 17.79 -17.51 42.28
CA THR A 245 18.31 -16.27 42.82
C THR A 245 18.90 -15.38 41.72
N ILE A 246 18.98 -14.07 42.00
CA ILE A 246 19.77 -13.12 41.21
C ILE A 246 21.16 -13.06 41.84
N GLU A 247 22.19 -13.44 41.09
CA GLU A 247 23.58 -13.48 41.53
C GLU A 247 24.45 -12.56 40.66
N ARG A 248 25.73 -12.40 41.02
CA ARG A 248 26.70 -11.76 40.13
C ARG A 248 26.93 -12.62 38.89
N ARG A 249 27.30 -11.99 37.77
CA ARG A 249 27.64 -12.70 36.53
C ARG A 249 28.72 -13.76 36.81
N GLY A 250 28.45 -14.98 36.37
CA GLY A 250 29.27 -16.17 36.68
C GLY A 250 28.75 -17.02 37.84
N GLY A 251 27.73 -16.54 38.55
CA GLY A 251 27.10 -17.24 39.68
C GLY A 251 27.83 -17.04 41.01
N SER A 252 27.28 -17.66 42.05
CA SER A 252 27.80 -17.66 43.41
C SER A 252 28.01 -19.10 43.89
N PRO A 253 28.94 -19.36 44.82
CA PRO A 253 29.12 -20.69 45.43
C PRO A 253 28.01 -21.05 46.43
N THR A 254 27.35 -20.05 47.01
CA THR A 254 26.21 -20.19 47.92
C THR A 254 25.12 -19.19 47.54
N PRO A 255 23.83 -19.53 47.69
CA PRO A 255 22.73 -18.65 47.28
C PRO A 255 22.67 -17.40 48.14
N THR A 256 22.45 -16.27 47.49
CA THR A 256 22.11 -15.01 48.17
C THR A 256 20.62 -15.05 48.53
N LEU A 257 20.29 -15.42 49.77
CA LEU A 257 18.89 -15.59 50.21
C LEU A 257 18.04 -14.31 50.03
N THR A 258 18.63 -13.14 50.23
CA THR A 258 17.98 -11.84 49.98
C THR A 258 17.74 -11.57 48.50
N ALA A 259 18.28 -12.38 47.59
CA ALA A 259 18.08 -12.29 46.15
C ALA A 259 17.22 -13.45 45.60
N LEU A 260 16.57 -14.23 46.46
CA LEU A 260 15.59 -15.24 46.05
C LEU A 260 14.43 -14.59 45.31
N VAL A 261 14.15 -15.08 44.10
CA VAL A 261 13.09 -14.56 43.21
C VAL A 261 12.03 -15.60 42.87
N ALA A 262 12.34 -16.90 42.95
CA ALA A 262 11.37 -17.94 42.64
C ALA A 262 11.70 -19.24 43.37
N VAL A 263 10.68 -20.05 43.67
CA VAL A 263 10.83 -21.38 44.28
C VAL A 263 9.72 -22.33 43.82
N GLY A 264 10.02 -23.62 43.75
CA GLY A 264 9.06 -24.67 43.41
C GLY A 264 9.43 -26.01 44.05
N PRO A 265 8.51 -26.68 44.78
CA PRO A 265 8.76 -27.99 45.37
C PRO A 265 8.73 -29.09 44.31
N VAL A 266 9.49 -30.16 44.54
CA VAL A 266 9.57 -31.35 43.69
C VAL A 266 8.45 -32.34 43.98
#